data_AF-A0A7I8CM07-F1
#
_entry.id   AF-A0A7I8CM07-F1
#
_cell.length_a   1.000
_cell.length_b   1.000
_cell.length_c   1.000
_cell.angle_alpha   90.00
_cell.angle_beta   90.00
_cell.angle_gamma   90.00
#
_symmetry.space_group_name_H-M   'P 1'
#
loop_
_entity.id
_entity.type
_entity.pdbx_description
1 polymer ?
#
loop_
_entity_poly.entity_id
_entity_poly.type
_entity_poly.pdbx_seq_one_letter_code
_entity_poly.pdbx_strand_id
1 'polypeptide(L)'
;MIEAAQFVEAARERGFDWYAGVPCSYLTPFINYVLQDSKLHYVSAANEGDAVAFIAGVTLGAQHGRRGVTMMQNSGLGNAVSPLTSLTWTFRLPQLLIVTWRGQPGVADEPQHQLMGPITPAMLDTMEIPWETFPTEPEAIGPALDRAIAHMDATGRPYALVMQKGSVAPYELKDSGRATKREERAARDVSRAVAADALPTRNEALQRVIAHTPVNSTVVLASTGFCGRELYAIDDRPNQLYMVGSMGCITPFALGLALTRPDLHVVALDGDGAALMRMGVFATLGAYGPSNLTHILLDNGAHDSTGGQSTVSPQVSFAGVAAACGYASAVEGDDVGLIDELFASPLLDGPRFVRVAIRRGTPDGLPRPTITPPDVKTRLMRHIATAGTNEGAR
;
A
#
# COMPACT_ATOMS: atom_id res chain seq x y z
N MET A 1 -28.73 -9.75 13.73
CA MET A 1 -27.72 -8.68 13.59
C MET A 1 -26.75 -8.81 14.74
N ILE A 2 -25.46 -8.65 14.51
CA ILE A 2 -24.42 -8.86 15.53
C ILE A 2 -23.93 -7.53 16.10
N GLU A 3 -23.31 -7.57 17.27
CA GLU A 3 -22.50 -6.47 17.79
C GLU A 3 -21.14 -6.43 17.08
N ALA A 4 -20.57 -5.23 16.88
CA ALA A 4 -19.25 -5.08 16.25
C ALA A 4 -18.16 -5.87 17.00
N ALA A 5 -18.22 -5.86 18.34
CA ALA A 5 -17.31 -6.60 19.20
C ALA A 5 -17.32 -8.11 18.91
N GLN A 6 -18.48 -8.72 18.65
CA GLN A 6 -18.59 -10.17 18.43
C GLN A 6 -17.76 -10.62 17.22
N PHE A 7 -17.73 -9.81 16.15
CA PHE A 7 -16.92 -10.13 14.98
C PHE A 7 -15.46 -9.72 15.15
N VAL A 8 -15.20 -8.49 15.61
CA VAL A 8 -13.83 -7.97 15.70
C VAL A 8 -13.00 -8.82 16.66
N GLU A 9 -13.57 -9.26 17.77
CA GLU A 9 -12.90 -10.13 18.74
C GLU A 9 -12.61 -11.52 18.16
N ALA A 10 -13.60 -12.15 17.52
CA ALA A 10 -13.41 -13.44 16.87
C ALA A 10 -12.38 -13.37 15.73
N ALA A 11 -12.31 -12.24 15.02
CA ALA A 11 -11.31 -11.98 13.99
C ALA A 11 -9.92 -11.74 14.60
N ARG A 12 -9.82 -11.00 15.70
CA ARG A 12 -8.58 -10.75 16.44
C ARG A 12 -7.96 -12.04 16.98
N GLU A 13 -8.77 -12.96 17.51
CA GLU A 13 -8.32 -14.30 17.93
C GLU A 13 -7.69 -15.10 16.78
N ARG A 14 -8.03 -14.77 15.53
CA ARG A 14 -7.49 -15.38 14.30
C ARG A 14 -6.39 -14.54 13.64
N GLY A 15 -5.89 -13.53 14.34
CA GLY A 15 -4.79 -12.67 13.91
C GLY A 15 -5.19 -11.48 13.06
N PHE A 16 -6.48 -11.22 12.81
CA PHE A 16 -6.90 -10.00 12.13
C PHE A 16 -6.83 -8.80 13.08
N ASP A 17 -5.77 -8.02 12.96
CA ASP A 17 -5.52 -6.85 13.81
C ASP A 17 -5.18 -5.58 13.02
N TRP A 18 -4.96 -5.71 11.71
CA TRP A 18 -4.81 -4.58 10.79
C TRP A 18 -6.07 -4.37 9.97
N TYR A 19 -6.53 -3.13 9.94
CA TYR A 19 -7.69 -2.68 9.19
C TYR A 19 -7.32 -1.48 8.35
N ALA A 20 -7.80 -1.44 7.11
CA ALA A 20 -7.72 -0.23 6.30
C ALA A 20 -8.92 -0.12 5.39
N GLY A 21 -9.32 1.10 5.06
CA GLY A 21 -10.48 1.30 4.21
C GLY A 21 -10.88 2.74 4.01
N VAL A 22 -11.95 2.89 3.24
CA VAL A 22 -12.69 4.15 3.09
C VAL A 22 -14.04 3.98 3.82
N PRO A 23 -14.45 4.95 4.67
CA PRO A 23 -15.68 4.83 5.43
C PRO A 23 -16.93 4.62 4.57
N CYS A 24 -17.82 3.75 5.04
CA CYS A 24 -19.19 3.58 4.54
C CYS A 24 -20.14 3.53 5.73
N SER A 25 -21.38 4.01 5.58
CA SER A 25 -22.33 4.02 6.69
C SER A 25 -22.66 2.63 7.26
N TYR A 26 -22.52 1.55 6.49
CA TYR A 26 -22.71 0.18 7.01
C TYR A 26 -21.47 -0.30 7.80
N LEU A 27 -20.28 0.25 7.50
CA LEU A 27 -19.03 -0.01 8.22
C LEU A 27 -18.85 0.85 9.46
N THR A 28 -19.66 1.90 9.65
CA THR A 28 -19.51 2.84 10.77
C THR A 28 -19.37 2.14 12.12
N PRO A 29 -20.20 1.14 12.48
CA PRO A 29 -20.02 0.48 13.78
C PRO A 29 -18.69 -0.27 13.89
N PHE A 30 -18.25 -0.90 12.79
CA PHE A 30 -16.98 -1.59 12.69
C PHE A 30 -15.79 -0.65 12.89
N ILE A 31 -15.74 0.41 12.09
CA ILE A 31 -14.67 1.39 12.13
C ILE A 31 -14.62 2.05 13.51
N ASN A 32 -15.77 2.40 14.07
CA ASN A 32 -15.84 3.03 15.39
C ASN A 32 -15.33 2.10 16.49
N TYR A 33 -15.62 0.80 16.42
CA TYR A 33 -15.09 -0.17 17.39
C TYR A 33 -13.57 -0.28 17.28
N VAL A 34 -13.06 -0.48 16.06
CA VAL A 34 -11.62 -0.64 15.80
C VAL A 34 -10.82 0.60 16.22
N LEU A 35 -11.31 1.81 15.91
CA LEU A 35 -10.63 3.07 16.28
C LEU A 35 -10.49 3.27 17.79
N GLN A 36 -11.34 2.63 18.59
CA GLN A 36 -11.38 2.78 20.05
C GLN A 36 -10.63 1.66 20.78
N ASP A 37 -10.05 0.69 20.08
CA ASP A 37 -9.21 -0.36 20.66
C ASP A 37 -7.73 -0.11 20.32
N SER A 38 -6.92 0.24 21.32
CA SER A 38 -5.50 0.53 21.16
C SER A 38 -4.65 -0.68 20.74
N LYS A 39 -5.21 -1.89 20.77
CA LYS A 39 -4.54 -3.12 20.31
C LYS A 39 -4.80 -3.42 18.84
N LEU A 40 -5.70 -2.67 18.20
CA LEU A 40 -6.00 -2.79 16.78
C LEU A 40 -5.39 -1.62 16.01
N HIS A 41 -5.14 -1.83 14.73
CA HIS A 41 -4.59 -0.82 13.85
C HIS A 41 -5.59 -0.48 12.76
N TYR A 42 -5.86 0.81 12.56
CA TYR A 42 -6.71 1.31 11.48
C TYR A 42 -6.01 2.40 10.67
N VAL A 43 -5.96 2.22 9.35
CA VAL A 43 -5.52 3.25 8.41
C VAL A 43 -6.70 3.72 7.56
N SER A 44 -7.02 5.02 7.67
CA SER A 44 -7.98 5.65 6.77
C SER A 44 -7.30 5.94 5.44
N ALA A 45 -7.58 5.10 4.43
CA ALA A 45 -6.98 5.26 3.10
C ALA A 45 -7.66 6.38 2.32
N ALA A 46 -6.94 7.00 1.39
CA ALA A 46 -7.49 8.03 0.51
C ALA A 46 -8.45 7.45 -0.56
N ASN A 47 -8.24 6.20 -0.96
CA ASN A 47 -9.16 5.42 -1.80
C ASN A 47 -9.04 3.92 -1.49
N GLU A 48 -9.98 3.13 -2.00
CA GLU A 48 -10.09 1.71 -1.69
C GLU A 48 -8.96 0.87 -2.29
N GLY A 49 -8.41 1.28 -3.43
CA GLY A 49 -7.25 0.62 -4.01
C GLY A 49 -5.98 0.83 -3.15
N ASP A 50 -5.84 1.99 -2.51
CA ASP A 50 -4.73 2.24 -1.58
C ASP A 50 -4.87 1.38 -0.33
N ALA A 51 -6.11 1.18 0.15
CA ALA A 51 -6.37 0.27 1.27
C ALA A 51 -5.97 -1.18 0.95
N VAL A 52 -6.29 -1.67 -0.26
CA VAL A 52 -5.89 -3.00 -0.74
C VAL A 52 -4.37 -3.12 -0.80
N ALA A 53 -3.68 -2.12 -1.36
CA ALA A 53 -2.23 -2.11 -1.48
C ALA A 53 -1.53 -2.01 -0.10
N PHE A 54 -2.08 -1.20 0.80
CA PHE A 54 -1.62 -1.09 2.19
C PHE A 54 -1.69 -2.42 2.92
N ILE A 55 -2.85 -3.08 2.91
CA ILE A 55 -3.00 -4.39 3.57
C ILE A 55 -2.13 -5.44 2.91
N ALA A 56 -1.92 -5.38 1.59
CA ALA A 56 -0.96 -6.25 0.92
C ALA A 56 0.48 -6.07 1.48
N GLY A 57 0.87 -4.84 1.83
CA GLY A 57 2.14 -4.51 2.48
C GLY A 57 2.21 -5.04 3.92
N VAL A 58 1.11 -4.92 4.67
CA VAL A 58 0.96 -5.55 5.99
C VAL A 58 1.16 -7.06 5.88
N THR A 59 0.49 -7.73 4.93
CA THR A 59 0.63 -9.17 4.70
C THR A 59 2.05 -9.58 4.35
N LEU A 60 2.79 -8.75 3.60
CA LEU A 60 4.20 -9.00 3.31
C LEU A 60 5.07 -8.96 4.59
N GLY A 61 4.81 -8.00 5.48
CA GLY A 61 5.57 -7.80 6.71
C GLY A 61 5.12 -8.65 7.89
N ALA A 62 3.94 -9.28 7.80
CA ALA A 62 3.28 -9.95 8.92
C ALA A 62 4.13 -11.08 9.52
N GLN A 63 4.16 -11.13 10.84
CA GLN A 63 4.76 -12.19 11.65
C GLN A 63 3.68 -12.90 12.47
N HIS A 64 3.95 -14.12 12.93
CA HIS A 64 3.10 -14.85 13.88
C HIS A 64 1.62 -15.02 13.47
N GLY A 65 1.34 -15.08 12.16
CA GLY A 65 -0.02 -15.25 11.66
C GLY A 65 -0.90 -14.00 11.77
N ARG A 66 -0.32 -12.80 11.89
CA ARG A 66 -1.07 -11.55 11.76
C ARG A 66 -1.66 -11.41 10.36
N ARG A 67 -2.86 -10.85 10.26
CA ARG A 67 -3.67 -10.74 9.04
C ARG A 67 -4.30 -9.36 8.97
N GLY A 68 -4.60 -8.94 7.74
CA GLY A 68 -5.24 -7.66 7.49
C GLY A 68 -6.64 -7.79 6.87
N VAL A 69 -7.44 -6.77 7.13
CA VAL A 69 -8.80 -6.60 6.60
C VAL A 69 -8.86 -5.31 5.79
N THR A 70 -9.26 -5.40 4.53
CA THR A 70 -9.65 -4.22 3.75
C THR A 70 -11.16 -4.04 3.78
N MET A 71 -11.60 -2.85 4.13
CA MET A 71 -13.02 -2.50 4.21
C MET A 71 -13.37 -1.43 3.17
N MET A 72 -14.48 -1.64 2.46
CA MET A 72 -14.97 -0.68 1.47
C MET A 72 -16.47 -0.80 1.24
N GLN A 73 -17.05 0.24 0.65
CA GLN A 73 -18.31 0.08 -0.06
C GLN A 73 -18.10 -0.73 -1.34
N ASN A 74 -19.12 -1.44 -1.82
CA ASN A 74 -19.06 -2.11 -3.11
C ASN A 74 -18.68 -1.19 -4.29
N SER A 75 -19.08 0.08 -4.34
CA SER A 75 -18.61 1.01 -5.39
C SER A 75 -17.08 1.17 -5.41
N GLY A 76 -16.46 1.05 -4.24
CA GLY A 76 -15.01 1.02 -4.06
C GLY A 76 -14.31 -0.12 -4.77
N LEU A 77 -15.03 -1.21 -5.12
CA LEU A 77 -14.50 -2.24 -5.99
C LEU A 77 -14.03 -1.68 -7.33
N GLY A 78 -14.65 -0.61 -7.85
CA GLY A 78 -14.19 0.07 -9.07
C GLY A 78 -12.74 0.57 -8.96
N ASN A 79 -12.36 1.16 -7.82
CA ASN A 79 -10.98 1.58 -7.55
C ASN A 79 -10.07 0.41 -7.18
N ALA A 80 -10.62 -0.61 -6.51
CA ALA A 80 -9.89 -1.75 -5.99
C ALA A 80 -9.61 -2.85 -7.03
N VAL A 81 -10.32 -2.90 -8.17
CA VAL A 81 -10.11 -3.93 -9.21
C VAL A 81 -8.65 -4.02 -9.63
N SER A 82 -8.00 -2.87 -9.87
CA SER A 82 -6.60 -2.84 -10.31
C SER A 82 -5.64 -3.51 -9.31
N PRO A 83 -5.56 -3.10 -8.03
CA PRO A 83 -4.69 -3.79 -7.06
C PRO A 83 -5.18 -5.20 -6.69
N LEU A 84 -6.48 -5.49 -6.71
CA LEU A 84 -6.97 -6.86 -6.45
C LEU A 84 -6.50 -7.85 -7.53
N THR A 85 -6.52 -7.44 -8.80
CA THR A 85 -6.18 -8.31 -9.93
C THR A 85 -4.69 -8.29 -10.28
N SER A 86 -4.01 -7.15 -10.11
CA SER A 86 -2.62 -7.00 -10.54
C SER A 86 -1.58 -6.94 -9.40
N LEU A 87 -2.00 -6.81 -8.13
CA LEU A 87 -1.11 -6.92 -6.98
C LEU A 87 -1.42 -8.17 -6.17
N THR A 88 -2.60 -8.29 -5.56
CA THR A 88 -2.85 -9.34 -4.57
C THR A 88 -3.00 -10.72 -5.21
N TRP A 89 -3.70 -10.81 -6.34
CA TRP A 89 -3.76 -12.02 -7.14
C TRP A 89 -2.38 -12.43 -7.67
N THR A 90 -1.63 -11.45 -8.21
CA THR A 90 -0.35 -11.68 -8.90
C THR A 90 0.75 -12.12 -7.94
N PHE A 91 0.87 -11.46 -6.77
CA PHE A 91 1.90 -11.77 -5.77
C PHE A 91 1.45 -12.83 -4.74
N ARG A 92 0.19 -13.28 -4.80
CA ARG A 92 -0.41 -14.17 -3.78
C ARG A 92 -0.30 -13.56 -2.37
N LEU A 93 -0.92 -12.40 -2.21
CA LEU A 93 -1.01 -11.65 -0.96
C LEU A 93 -2.44 -11.72 -0.40
N PRO A 94 -2.72 -12.67 0.51
CA PRO A 94 -4.06 -12.86 1.06
C PRO A 94 -4.47 -11.71 1.98
N GLN A 95 -5.77 -11.44 1.99
CA GLN A 95 -6.43 -10.49 2.89
C GLN A 95 -7.94 -10.74 2.93
N LEU A 96 -8.57 -10.41 4.05
CA LEU A 96 -10.03 -10.45 4.15
C LEU A 96 -10.59 -9.14 3.60
N LEU A 97 -11.57 -9.23 2.72
CA LEU A 97 -12.33 -8.09 2.24
C LEU A 97 -13.67 -8.04 2.97
N ILE A 98 -14.04 -6.88 3.51
CA ILE A 98 -15.40 -6.60 3.97
C ILE A 98 -15.97 -5.54 3.04
N VAL A 99 -16.93 -5.96 2.20
CA VAL A 99 -17.50 -5.13 1.14
C VAL A 99 -18.97 -4.88 1.45
N THR A 100 -19.39 -3.63 1.64
CA THR A 100 -20.80 -3.36 1.92
C THR A 100 -21.67 -3.45 0.67
N TRP A 101 -22.85 -4.04 0.79
CA TRP A 101 -23.77 -4.29 -0.31
C TRP A 101 -24.79 -3.15 -0.47
N ARG A 102 -24.31 -1.95 -0.83
CA ARG A 102 -25.21 -0.84 -1.18
C ARG A 102 -25.98 -1.17 -2.46
N GLY A 103 -27.28 -0.88 -2.47
CA GLY A 103 -28.18 -1.22 -3.58
C GLY A 103 -28.50 -2.71 -3.71
N GLN A 104 -28.37 -3.51 -2.64
CA GLN A 104 -28.74 -4.93 -2.64
C GLN A 104 -30.13 -5.13 -3.30
N PRO A 105 -30.28 -6.09 -4.24
CA PRO A 105 -31.57 -6.36 -4.87
C PRO A 105 -32.70 -6.59 -3.85
N GLY A 106 -33.82 -5.90 -4.05
CA GLY A 106 -34.97 -5.95 -3.14
C GLY A 106 -34.86 -5.07 -1.89
N VAL A 107 -33.76 -4.33 -1.71
CA VAL A 107 -33.55 -3.40 -0.60
C VAL A 107 -33.51 -1.97 -1.13
N ALA A 108 -34.35 -1.09 -0.59
CA ALA A 108 -34.36 0.33 -0.95
C ALA A 108 -33.05 1.02 -0.50
N ASP A 109 -32.44 1.78 -1.41
CA ASP A 109 -31.19 2.53 -1.22
C ASP A 109 -31.14 3.72 -2.19
N GLU A 110 -30.11 4.55 -2.07
CA GLU A 110 -29.89 5.74 -2.89
C GLU A 110 -29.72 5.42 -4.39
N PRO A 111 -30.15 6.32 -5.30
CA PRO A 111 -30.15 6.07 -6.74
C PRO A 111 -28.80 5.64 -7.32
N GLN A 112 -27.69 6.22 -6.84
CA GLN A 112 -26.35 5.88 -7.32
C GLN A 112 -25.93 4.43 -7.03
N HIS A 113 -26.63 3.71 -6.14
CA HIS A 113 -26.34 2.32 -5.82
C HIS A 113 -27.10 1.32 -6.69
N GLN A 114 -28.08 1.76 -7.49
CA GLN A 114 -29.02 0.89 -8.22
C GLN A 114 -28.34 -0.09 -9.17
N LEU A 115 -27.27 0.30 -9.85
CA LEU A 115 -26.48 -0.60 -10.69
C LEU A 115 -25.45 -1.39 -9.87
N MET A 116 -24.78 -0.72 -8.94
CA MET A 116 -23.66 -1.28 -8.20
C MET A 116 -24.06 -2.51 -7.38
N GLY A 117 -25.23 -2.47 -6.73
CA GLY A 117 -25.71 -3.57 -5.90
C GLY A 117 -25.92 -4.88 -6.67
N PRO A 118 -26.73 -4.91 -7.74
CA PRO A 118 -26.94 -6.11 -8.54
C PRO A 118 -25.66 -6.69 -9.18
N ILE A 119 -24.68 -5.84 -9.56
CA ILE A 119 -23.45 -6.32 -10.21
C ILE A 119 -22.36 -6.74 -9.22
N THR A 120 -22.51 -6.47 -7.92
CA THR A 120 -21.45 -6.74 -6.92
C THR A 120 -21.00 -8.21 -6.91
N PRO A 121 -21.91 -9.21 -6.87
CA PRO A 121 -21.53 -10.62 -7.03
C PRO A 121 -20.72 -10.89 -8.29
N ALA A 122 -21.20 -10.42 -9.45
CA ALA A 122 -20.56 -10.65 -10.73
C ALA A 122 -19.16 -10.02 -10.81
N MET A 123 -18.94 -8.88 -10.17
CA MET A 123 -17.61 -8.27 -10.07
C MET A 123 -16.65 -9.13 -9.26
N LEU A 124 -17.09 -9.66 -8.10
CA LEU A 124 -16.28 -10.56 -7.27
C LEU A 124 -15.97 -11.88 -8.00
N ASP A 125 -16.97 -12.46 -8.65
CA ASP A 125 -16.81 -13.68 -9.45
C ASP A 125 -15.85 -13.46 -10.62
N THR A 126 -15.94 -12.33 -11.32
CA THR A 126 -15.05 -11.96 -12.44
C THR A 126 -13.61 -11.77 -11.99
N MET A 127 -13.39 -11.20 -10.80
CA MET A 127 -12.06 -11.11 -10.19
C MET A 127 -11.60 -12.44 -9.57
N GLU A 128 -12.42 -13.49 -9.64
CA GLU A 128 -12.20 -14.78 -9.00
C GLU A 128 -11.90 -14.63 -7.49
N ILE A 129 -12.68 -13.82 -6.80
CA ILE A 129 -12.62 -13.64 -5.35
C ILE A 129 -13.81 -14.37 -4.74
N PRO A 130 -13.60 -15.53 -4.09
CA PRO A 130 -14.68 -16.21 -3.40
C PRO A 130 -15.29 -15.31 -2.34
N TRP A 131 -16.61 -15.38 -2.24
CA TRP A 131 -17.35 -14.52 -1.36
C TRP A 131 -18.57 -15.22 -0.78
N GLU A 132 -18.97 -14.76 0.40
CA GLU A 132 -20.26 -15.10 0.99
C GLU A 132 -20.83 -13.87 1.69
N THR A 133 -22.10 -13.96 2.11
CA THR A 133 -22.72 -12.89 2.88
C THR A 133 -22.08 -12.77 4.25
N PHE A 134 -21.93 -11.53 4.72
CA PHE A 134 -21.41 -11.24 6.05
C PHE A 134 -22.30 -11.87 7.14
N PRO A 135 -21.73 -12.54 8.17
CA PRO A 135 -22.51 -13.23 9.19
C PRO A 135 -23.35 -12.25 10.02
N THR A 136 -24.62 -12.58 10.23
CA THR A 136 -25.57 -11.76 11.02
C THR A 136 -25.98 -12.38 12.35
N GLU A 137 -25.51 -13.60 12.61
CA GLU A 137 -25.71 -14.33 13.87
C GLU A 137 -24.35 -14.66 14.51
N PRO A 138 -24.19 -14.53 15.84
CA PRO A 138 -22.91 -14.72 16.51
C PRO A 138 -22.25 -16.08 16.24
N GLU A 139 -23.03 -17.15 16.24
CA GLU A 139 -22.56 -18.52 15.99
C GLU A 139 -22.04 -18.75 14.56
N ALA A 140 -22.42 -17.89 13.60
CA ALA A 140 -21.98 -17.98 12.21
C ALA A 140 -20.63 -17.29 11.96
N ILE A 141 -20.17 -16.42 12.88
CA ILE A 141 -18.95 -15.61 12.73
C ILE A 141 -17.71 -16.50 12.62
N GLY A 142 -17.50 -17.37 13.61
CA GLY A 142 -16.34 -18.27 13.65
C GLY A 142 -16.22 -19.12 12.38
N PRO A 143 -17.26 -19.88 12.00
CA PRO A 143 -17.27 -20.67 10.77
C PRO A 143 -16.99 -19.87 9.49
N ALA A 144 -17.50 -18.63 9.37
CA ALA A 144 -17.24 -17.78 8.21
C ALA A 144 -15.77 -17.34 8.14
N LEU A 145 -15.20 -16.91 9.27
CA LEU A 145 -13.78 -16.56 9.35
C LEU A 145 -12.88 -17.76 9.07
N ASP A 146 -13.22 -18.95 9.58
CA ASP A 146 -12.45 -20.17 9.37
C ASP A 146 -12.44 -20.58 7.88
N ARG A 147 -13.57 -20.45 7.17
CA ARG A 147 -13.63 -20.65 5.71
C ARG A 147 -12.76 -19.65 4.95
N ALA A 148 -12.85 -18.36 5.31
CA ALA A 148 -12.05 -17.32 4.68
C ALA A 148 -10.55 -17.57 4.87
N ILE A 149 -10.12 -17.91 6.09
CA ILE A 149 -8.73 -18.23 6.41
C ILE A 149 -8.26 -19.47 5.65
N ALA A 150 -9.06 -20.54 5.62
CA ALA A 150 -8.70 -21.75 4.88
C ALA A 150 -8.45 -21.46 3.39
N HIS A 151 -9.28 -20.63 2.76
CA HIS A 151 -9.06 -20.19 1.38
C HIS A 151 -7.78 -19.35 1.23
N MET A 152 -7.61 -18.35 2.09
CA MET A 152 -6.46 -17.45 2.07
C MET A 152 -5.14 -18.19 2.27
N ASP A 153 -5.07 -19.11 3.22
CA ASP A 153 -3.88 -19.88 3.52
C ASP A 153 -3.56 -20.89 2.40
N ALA A 154 -4.59 -21.51 1.80
CA ALA A 154 -4.40 -22.48 0.72
C ALA A 154 -3.99 -21.85 -0.62
N THR A 155 -4.44 -20.62 -0.90
CA THR A 155 -4.29 -20.01 -2.23
C THR A 155 -3.40 -18.77 -2.24
N GLY A 156 -3.20 -18.12 -1.08
CA GLY A 156 -2.61 -16.80 -0.98
C GLY A 156 -3.47 -15.70 -1.62
N ARG A 157 -4.76 -15.91 -1.83
CA ARG A 157 -5.67 -14.96 -2.50
C ARG A 157 -6.67 -14.34 -1.52
N PRO A 158 -7.25 -13.17 -1.83
CA PRO A 158 -8.29 -12.56 -1.00
C PRO A 158 -9.58 -13.40 -0.91
N TYR A 159 -10.33 -13.19 0.18
CA TYR A 159 -11.69 -13.71 0.37
C TYR A 159 -12.61 -12.58 0.80
N ALA A 160 -13.86 -12.54 0.33
CA ALA A 160 -14.77 -11.44 0.63
C ALA A 160 -15.99 -11.85 1.49
N LEU A 161 -16.31 -11.02 2.48
CA LEU A 161 -17.57 -11.04 3.19
C LEU A 161 -18.40 -9.82 2.76
N VAL A 162 -19.53 -10.08 2.12
CA VAL A 162 -20.39 -9.04 1.56
C VAL A 162 -21.45 -8.63 2.59
N MET A 163 -21.31 -7.42 3.14
CA MET A 163 -22.08 -6.92 4.28
C MET A 163 -23.38 -6.24 3.88
N GLN A 164 -24.50 -6.84 4.26
CA GLN A 164 -25.83 -6.29 4.05
C GLN A 164 -26.16 -5.16 5.04
N LYS A 165 -27.21 -4.40 4.71
CA LYS A 165 -27.74 -3.36 5.58
C LYS A 165 -28.20 -3.96 6.91
N GLY A 166 -27.76 -3.38 8.02
CA GLY A 166 -28.18 -3.80 9.35
C GLY A 166 -27.56 -5.12 9.82
N SER A 167 -26.49 -5.62 9.18
CA SER A 167 -25.76 -6.78 9.68
C SER A 167 -25.15 -6.55 11.07
N VAL A 168 -24.81 -5.30 11.40
CA VAL A 168 -24.10 -4.90 12.62
C VAL A 168 -24.88 -3.82 13.38
N ALA A 169 -24.96 -3.97 14.70
CA ALA A 169 -25.60 -3.01 15.59
C ALA A 169 -24.86 -1.67 15.61
N PRO A 170 -25.56 -0.53 15.76
CA PRO A 170 -24.91 0.77 15.89
C PRO A 170 -23.88 0.79 17.02
N TYR A 171 -22.71 1.34 16.74
CA TYR A 171 -21.67 1.55 17.74
C TYR A 171 -21.11 2.96 17.59
N GLU A 172 -21.18 3.75 18.66
CA GLU A 172 -20.83 5.17 18.64
C GLU A 172 -19.32 5.39 18.74
N LEU A 173 -18.82 6.39 17.99
CA LEU A 173 -17.45 6.86 18.10
C LEU A 173 -17.33 7.83 19.28
N LYS A 174 -16.70 7.42 20.38
CA LYS A 174 -16.54 8.28 21.57
C LYS A 174 -15.28 9.13 21.50
N ASP A 175 -14.20 8.54 20.99
CA ASP A 175 -12.94 9.21 20.72
C ASP A 175 -12.38 8.65 19.41
N SER A 176 -11.98 9.54 18.50
CA SER A 176 -11.39 9.17 17.22
C SER A 176 -9.87 9.21 17.23
N GLY A 177 -9.24 9.61 18.36
CA GLY A 177 -7.79 9.69 18.48
C GLY A 177 -7.20 10.49 17.34
N ARG A 178 -7.55 11.78 17.23
CA ARG A 178 -7.16 12.62 16.08
C ARG A 178 -5.63 12.60 15.95
N ALA A 179 -5.13 12.17 14.78
CA ALA A 179 -3.69 12.14 14.51
C ALA A 179 -3.08 13.51 14.84
N THR A 180 -2.02 13.50 15.64
CA THR A 180 -1.26 14.70 15.99
C THR A 180 -0.73 15.31 14.70
N LYS A 181 -1.10 16.55 14.41
CA LYS A 181 -0.56 17.27 13.27
C LYS A 181 0.95 17.39 13.46
N ARG A 182 1.72 16.82 12.53
CA ARG A 182 3.17 17.00 12.50
C ARG A 182 3.54 18.45 12.26
N GLU A 183 4.72 18.83 12.73
CA GLU A 183 5.28 20.14 12.45
C GLU A 183 5.42 20.32 10.93
N GLU A 184 4.91 21.43 10.40
CA GLU A 184 5.02 21.70 8.98
C GLU A 184 6.48 21.94 8.60
N ARG A 185 6.91 21.30 7.51
CA ARG A 185 8.25 21.44 6.94
C ARG A 185 8.09 21.99 5.54
N ALA A 186 8.81 23.08 5.25
CA ALA A 186 8.82 23.65 3.91
C ALA A 186 9.46 22.68 2.92
N ALA A 187 8.87 22.59 1.73
CA ALA A 187 9.52 21.93 0.60
C ALA A 187 10.81 22.66 0.24
N ARG A 188 11.85 21.89 -0.10
CA ARG A 188 13.09 22.45 -0.64
C ARG A 188 13.25 22.04 -2.10
N ASP A 189 13.18 23.01 -3.00
CA ASP A 189 13.61 22.85 -4.38
C ASP A 189 15.05 23.33 -4.50
N VAL A 190 15.95 22.42 -4.86
CA VAL A 190 17.38 22.67 -5.06
C VAL A 190 17.80 22.42 -6.50
N SER A 191 16.84 22.42 -7.43
CA SER A 191 17.08 22.28 -8.86
C SER A 191 18.03 23.35 -9.36
N ARG A 192 19.04 22.95 -10.13
CA ARG A 192 19.97 23.85 -10.82
C ARG A 192 19.48 24.23 -12.22
N ALA A 193 18.33 23.69 -12.64
CA ALA A 193 17.75 23.83 -13.97
C ALA A 193 18.71 23.36 -15.08
N VAL A 194 19.35 22.20 -14.86
CA VAL A 194 20.25 21.61 -15.86
C VAL A 194 19.48 21.20 -17.11
N ALA A 195 20.18 21.15 -18.25
CA ALA A 195 19.60 20.69 -19.50
C ALA A 195 19.18 19.21 -19.41
N ALA A 196 18.17 18.80 -20.18
CA ALA A 196 17.57 17.46 -20.08
C ALA A 196 18.56 16.31 -20.38
N ASP A 197 19.57 16.55 -21.19
CA ASP A 197 20.65 15.61 -21.51
C ASP A 197 21.72 15.50 -20.41
N ALA A 198 21.81 16.52 -19.54
CA ALA A 198 22.68 16.55 -18.37
C ALA A 198 22.00 15.97 -17.10
N LEU A 199 20.70 15.65 -17.15
CA LEU A 199 20.01 14.98 -16.05
C LEU A 199 20.56 13.57 -15.82
N PRO A 200 20.63 13.11 -14.54
CA PRO A 200 21.06 11.77 -14.23
C PRO A 200 20.10 10.74 -14.83
N THR A 201 20.62 9.57 -15.17
CA THR A 201 19.82 8.42 -15.59
C THR A 201 19.11 7.77 -14.39
N ARG A 202 18.02 7.05 -14.69
CA ARG A 202 17.38 6.15 -13.72
C ARG A 202 18.39 5.15 -13.15
N ASN A 203 19.28 4.62 -13.99
CA ASN A 203 20.30 3.66 -13.58
C ASN A 203 21.26 4.25 -12.53
N GLU A 204 21.78 5.46 -12.75
CA GLU A 204 22.65 6.15 -11.78
C GLU A 204 21.94 6.38 -10.45
N ALA A 205 20.67 6.79 -10.47
CA ALA A 205 19.87 6.94 -9.26
C ALA A 205 19.69 5.62 -8.50
N LEU A 206 19.38 4.54 -9.20
CA LEU A 206 19.21 3.21 -8.60
C LEU A 206 20.52 2.64 -8.04
N GLN A 207 21.66 2.89 -8.69
CA GLN A 207 22.97 2.53 -8.16
C GLN A 207 23.27 3.23 -6.82
N ARG A 208 22.91 4.50 -6.67
CA ARG A 208 23.03 5.23 -5.39
C ARG A 208 22.14 4.61 -4.31
N VAL A 209 20.89 4.29 -4.63
CA VAL A 209 19.98 3.60 -3.69
C VAL A 209 20.59 2.27 -3.24
N ILE A 210 21.11 1.48 -4.17
CA ILE A 210 21.78 0.21 -3.90
C ILE A 210 22.98 0.38 -2.95
N ALA A 211 23.76 1.45 -3.10
CA ALA A 211 24.91 1.72 -2.24
C ALA A 211 24.52 2.03 -0.78
N HIS A 212 23.32 2.60 -0.56
CA HIS A 212 22.82 2.99 0.77
C HIS A 212 21.83 2.01 1.40
N THR A 213 21.55 0.87 0.75
CA THR A 213 20.54 -0.09 1.20
C THR A 213 21.17 -1.42 1.62
N PRO A 214 21.76 -1.50 2.84
CA PRO A 214 22.34 -2.73 3.35
C PRO A 214 21.27 -3.82 3.45
N VAL A 215 21.61 -5.00 2.91
CA VAL A 215 20.66 -6.10 2.68
C VAL A 215 19.92 -6.53 3.94
N ASN A 216 20.58 -6.54 5.11
CA ASN A 216 20.03 -7.12 6.33
C ASN A 216 19.10 -6.19 7.14
N SER A 217 19.09 -4.88 6.85
CA SER A 217 18.31 -3.91 7.62
C SER A 217 17.43 -3.01 6.76
N THR A 218 17.42 -3.21 5.44
CA THR A 218 16.60 -2.44 4.51
C THR A 218 15.74 -3.33 3.64
N VAL A 219 14.60 -2.81 3.20
CA VAL A 219 13.79 -3.40 2.13
C VAL A 219 13.61 -2.36 1.04
N VAL A 220 13.85 -2.74 -0.22
CA VAL A 220 13.71 -1.83 -1.37
C VAL A 220 12.60 -2.32 -2.28
N LEU A 221 11.59 -1.48 -2.44
CA LEU A 221 10.36 -1.78 -3.16
C LEU A 221 10.30 -0.90 -4.40
N ALA A 222 10.36 -1.49 -5.59
CA ALA A 222 10.35 -0.76 -6.86
C ALA A 222 8.99 -0.82 -7.56
N SER A 223 8.52 0.36 -7.98
CA SER A 223 7.28 0.52 -8.76
C SER A 223 7.37 -0.17 -10.12
N THR A 224 6.20 -0.38 -10.72
CA THR A 224 6.05 -1.00 -12.04
C THR A 224 6.70 -0.18 -13.16
N GLY A 225 6.96 -0.83 -14.29
CA GLY A 225 7.64 -0.25 -15.44
C GLY A 225 9.13 -0.56 -15.45
N PHE A 226 9.96 0.41 -15.87
CA PHE A 226 11.40 0.20 -16.00
C PHE A 226 12.16 0.33 -14.68
N CYS A 227 11.57 0.93 -13.63
CA CYS A 227 12.21 1.06 -12.31
C CYS A 227 12.58 -0.30 -11.71
N GLY A 228 11.60 -1.20 -11.53
CA GLY A 228 11.88 -2.55 -11.02
C GLY A 228 12.78 -3.38 -11.92
N ARG A 229 12.71 -3.19 -13.25
CA ARG A 229 13.57 -3.94 -14.20
C ARG A 229 15.02 -3.48 -14.16
N GLU A 230 15.27 -2.18 -14.08
CA GLU A 230 16.64 -1.65 -13.92
C GLU A 230 17.21 -2.01 -12.55
N LEU A 231 16.42 -1.94 -11.48
CA LEU A 231 16.87 -2.37 -10.15
C LEU A 231 17.31 -3.84 -10.17
N TYR A 232 16.48 -4.71 -10.75
CA TYR A 232 16.80 -6.14 -10.93
C TYR A 232 18.05 -6.37 -11.78
N ALA A 233 18.22 -5.60 -12.86
CA ALA A 233 19.37 -5.73 -13.75
C ALA A 233 20.69 -5.25 -13.12
N ILE A 234 20.64 -4.26 -12.22
CA ILE A 234 21.81 -3.76 -11.51
C ILE A 234 22.28 -4.79 -10.48
N ASP A 235 21.38 -5.24 -9.59
CA ASP A 235 21.72 -6.20 -8.54
C ASP A 235 20.45 -6.83 -7.93
N ASP A 236 20.14 -8.07 -8.29
CA ASP A 236 18.99 -8.82 -7.76
C ASP A 236 19.27 -9.32 -6.34
N ARG A 237 18.70 -8.64 -5.33
CA ARG A 237 18.96 -8.90 -3.91
C ARG A 237 17.77 -9.50 -3.17
N PRO A 238 17.98 -10.30 -2.11
CA PRO A 238 16.91 -10.92 -1.34
C PRO A 238 16.00 -9.90 -0.61
N ASN A 239 16.48 -8.67 -0.39
CA ASN A 239 15.72 -7.60 0.24
C ASN A 239 14.96 -6.68 -0.75
N GLN A 240 14.87 -7.07 -2.02
CA GLN A 240 14.20 -6.31 -3.06
C GLN A 240 12.92 -6.99 -3.56
N LEU A 241 11.91 -6.17 -3.86
CA LEU A 241 10.70 -6.59 -4.58
C LEU A 241 10.46 -5.66 -5.78
N TYR A 242 10.18 -6.27 -6.93
CA TYR A 242 9.91 -5.59 -8.19
C TYR A 242 8.41 -5.71 -8.50
N MET A 243 7.66 -4.65 -8.26
CA MET A 243 6.23 -4.65 -8.51
C MET A 243 5.96 -4.76 -10.01
N VAL A 244 5.15 -5.75 -10.41
CA VAL A 244 4.67 -5.88 -11.79
C VAL A 244 3.20 -5.48 -11.84
N GLY A 245 2.84 -4.51 -12.69
CA GLY A 245 1.48 -3.96 -12.71
C GLY A 245 1.18 -3.07 -11.50
N SER A 246 -0.12 -2.83 -11.21
CA SER A 246 -0.55 -2.05 -10.04
C SER A 246 0.12 -0.69 -9.89
N MET A 247 0.19 0.08 -10.99
CA MET A 247 0.78 1.42 -11.01
C MET A 247 0.18 2.30 -9.89
N GLY A 248 1.06 2.98 -9.15
CA GLY A 248 0.72 3.81 -7.99
C GLY A 248 0.60 3.05 -6.65
N CYS A 249 0.66 1.71 -6.64
CA CYS A 249 0.44 0.94 -5.40
C CYS A 249 1.70 0.75 -4.54
N ILE A 250 2.89 1.14 -5.03
CA ILE A 250 4.15 0.85 -4.33
C ILE A 250 4.25 1.58 -2.99
N THR A 251 3.77 2.82 -2.91
CA THR A 251 3.87 3.66 -1.71
C THR A 251 2.87 3.28 -0.61
N PRO A 252 1.57 2.98 -0.87
CA PRO A 252 0.71 2.41 0.17
C PRO A 252 1.19 1.01 0.60
N PHE A 253 1.69 0.20 -0.33
CA PHE A 253 2.31 -1.10 -0.02
C PHE A 253 3.52 -0.97 0.91
N ALA A 254 4.41 -0.01 0.63
CA ALA A 254 5.56 0.30 1.48
C ALA A 254 5.14 0.80 2.87
N LEU A 255 4.09 1.61 2.97
CA LEU A 255 3.54 2.07 4.25
C LEU A 255 3.08 0.90 5.12
N GLY A 256 2.34 -0.05 4.55
CA GLY A 256 1.90 -1.26 5.27
C GLY A 256 3.06 -2.09 5.81
N LEU A 257 4.09 -2.27 4.98
CA LEU A 257 5.30 -2.98 5.41
C LEU A 257 6.04 -2.22 6.52
N ALA A 258 6.24 -0.91 6.36
CA ALA A 258 7.01 -0.09 7.31
C ALA A 258 6.37 -0.05 8.70
N LEU A 259 5.04 0.03 8.76
CA LEU A 259 4.29 -0.01 10.02
C LEU A 259 4.32 -1.40 10.68
N THR A 260 4.36 -2.46 9.88
CA THR A 260 4.40 -3.84 10.39
C THR A 260 5.81 -4.27 10.80
N ARG A 261 6.84 -3.65 10.22
CA ARG A 261 8.26 -3.96 10.42
C ARG A 261 9.06 -2.71 10.80
N PRO A 262 8.85 -2.19 12.03
CA PRO A 262 9.59 -1.01 12.51
C PRO A 262 11.11 -1.25 12.65
N ASP A 263 11.53 -2.52 12.65
CA ASP A 263 12.92 -2.97 12.70
C ASP A 263 13.66 -2.84 11.34
N LEU A 264 12.94 -2.58 10.25
CA LEU A 264 13.51 -2.46 8.91
C LEU A 264 13.33 -1.05 8.35
N HIS A 265 14.32 -0.55 7.62
CA HIS A 265 14.17 0.67 6.82
C HIS A 265 13.59 0.33 5.45
N VAL A 266 12.36 0.78 5.20
CA VAL A 266 11.62 0.53 3.96
C VAL A 266 11.80 1.69 2.99
N VAL A 267 12.31 1.39 1.80
CA VAL A 267 12.56 2.34 0.71
C VAL A 267 11.59 2.04 -0.44
N ALA A 268 10.68 2.98 -0.73
CA ALA A 268 9.79 2.94 -1.88
C ALA A 268 10.39 3.76 -3.03
N LEU A 269 10.67 3.09 -4.15
CA LEU A 269 11.10 3.71 -5.40
C LEU A 269 9.88 3.86 -6.32
N ASP A 270 9.43 5.09 -6.52
CA ASP A 270 8.27 5.40 -7.33
C ASP A 270 8.62 6.16 -8.61
N GLY A 271 7.67 6.24 -9.53
CA GLY A 271 7.75 7.05 -10.76
C GLY A 271 6.69 8.14 -10.76
N ASP A 272 6.97 9.24 -11.45
CA ASP A 272 6.07 10.39 -11.60
C ASP A 272 4.66 9.99 -12.09
N GLY A 273 4.56 9.14 -13.10
CA GLY A 273 3.26 8.66 -13.60
C GLY A 273 2.46 7.86 -12.57
N ALA A 274 3.14 7.10 -11.71
CA ALA A 274 2.52 6.33 -10.64
C ALA A 274 2.10 7.22 -9.47
N ALA A 275 2.94 8.16 -9.08
CA ALA A 275 2.63 9.17 -8.06
C ALA A 275 1.44 10.04 -8.47
N LEU A 276 1.36 10.46 -9.73
CA LEU A 276 0.24 11.22 -10.28
C LEU A 276 -1.07 10.41 -10.24
N MET A 277 -1.02 9.12 -10.60
CA MET A 277 -2.21 8.25 -10.64
C MET A 277 -2.87 8.10 -9.26
N ARG A 278 -2.10 8.14 -8.17
CA ARG A 278 -2.58 7.95 -6.80
C ARG A 278 -2.12 9.06 -5.85
N MET A 279 -2.19 10.31 -6.29
CA MET A 279 -1.68 11.46 -5.52
C MET A 279 -2.28 11.60 -4.12
N GLY A 280 -3.53 11.16 -3.90
CA GLY A 280 -4.16 11.13 -2.58
C GLY A 280 -3.37 10.35 -1.52
N VAL A 281 -2.54 9.38 -1.95
CA VAL A 281 -1.72 8.57 -1.04
C VAL A 281 -0.70 9.41 -0.27
N PHE A 282 -0.25 10.55 -0.80
CA PHE A 282 0.68 11.43 -0.09
C PHE A 282 0.10 11.88 1.25
N ALA A 283 -1.20 12.18 1.32
CA ALA A 283 -1.88 12.54 2.57
C ALA A 283 -1.89 11.37 3.56
N THR A 284 -2.13 10.14 3.08
CA THR A 284 -2.06 8.92 3.91
C THR A 284 -0.63 8.68 4.41
N LEU A 285 0.40 8.80 3.56
CA LEU A 285 1.79 8.65 3.99
C LEU A 285 2.21 9.72 4.99
N GLY A 286 1.87 10.99 4.78
CA GLY A 286 2.24 12.03 5.74
C GLY A 286 1.56 11.86 7.11
N ALA A 287 0.31 11.39 7.12
CA ALA A 287 -0.46 11.13 8.35
C ALA A 287 0.02 9.88 9.11
N TYR A 288 0.29 8.78 8.42
CA TYR A 288 0.56 7.48 9.05
C TYR A 288 2.00 6.99 8.89
N GLY A 289 2.80 7.63 8.05
CA GLY A 289 4.15 7.20 7.71
C GLY A 289 5.09 7.23 8.92
N PRO A 290 5.77 6.13 9.23
CA PRO A 290 6.78 6.09 10.28
C PRO A 290 8.13 6.64 9.80
N SER A 291 9.07 6.82 10.73
CA SER A 291 10.43 7.32 10.46
C SER A 291 11.28 6.37 9.62
N ASN A 292 10.97 5.07 9.65
CA ASN A 292 11.62 4.03 8.86
C ASN A 292 11.07 3.91 7.42
N LEU A 293 10.23 4.85 6.96
CA LEU A 293 9.74 4.89 5.58
C LEU A 293 10.42 6.00 4.78
N THR A 294 10.96 5.64 3.62
CA THR A 294 11.58 6.58 2.67
C THR A 294 10.94 6.45 1.30
N HIS A 295 10.52 7.58 0.73
CA HIS A 295 9.86 7.67 -0.57
C HIS A 295 10.79 8.43 -1.54
N ILE A 296 11.29 7.72 -2.55
CA ILE A 296 12.14 8.27 -3.60
C ILE A 296 11.36 8.24 -4.91
N LEU A 297 11.11 9.42 -5.47
CA LEU A 297 10.41 9.59 -6.73
C LEU A 297 11.42 9.88 -7.85
N LEU A 298 11.51 8.99 -8.83
CA LEU A 298 12.33 9.18 -10.03
C LEU A 298 11.47 9.72 -11.15
N ASP A 299 11.66 10.99 -11.51
CA ASP A 299 10.79 11.73 -12.41
C ASP A 299 11.48 12.05 -13.75
N ASN A 300 11.08 11.35 -14.79
CA ASN A 300 11.52 11.57 -16.18
C ASN A 300 10.47 12.33 -17.03
N GLY A 301 9.36 12.76 -16.40
CA GLY A 301 8.23 13.39 -17.06
C GLY A 301 7.60 12.55 -18.16
N ALA A 302 7.65 11.21 -18.08
CA ALA A 302 7.12 10.34 -19.11
C ALA A 302 6.76 8.93 -18.64
N HIS A 303 5.71 8.37 -19.25
CA HIS A 303 5.42 6.94 -19.21
C HIS A 303 6.38 6.14 -20.12
N ASP A 304 7.68 6.12 -19.78
CA ASP A 304 8.75 5.51 -20.59
C ASP A 304 8.46 4.04 -20.95
N SER A 305 7.83 3.28 -20.03
CA SER A 305 7.58 1.86 -20.24
C SER A 305 6.50 1.52 -21.28
N THR A 306 5.66 2.50 -21.66
CA THR A 306 4.50 2.30 -22.56
C THR A 306 4.61 3.09 -23.87
N GLY A 307 5.73 3.79 -24.09
CA GLY A 307 5.96 4.56 -25.32
C GLY A 307 6.46 5.99 -25.11
N GLY A 308 6.74 6.40 -23.86
CA GLY A 308 7.39 7.69 -23.59
C GLY A 308 6.44 8.88 -23.70
N GLN A 309 5.13 8.67 -23.58
CA GLN A 309 4.14 9.74 -23.54
C GLN A 309 4.41 10.63 -22.33
N SER A 310 4.42 11.95 -22.54
CA SER A 310 4.67 12.91 -21.46
C SER A 310 3.63 12.78 -20.35
N THR A 311 4.07 12.85 -19.10
CA THR A 311 3.19 13.05 -17.96
C THR A 311 2.95 14.54 -17.74
N VAL A 312 2.10 14.87 -16.77
CA VAL A 312 1.91 16.25 -16.29
C VAL A 312 2.88 16.63 -15.16
N SER A 313 3.88 15.79 -14.87
CA SER A 313 4.85 16.01 -13.79
C SER A 313 5.56 17.36 -13.83
N PRO A 314 5.88 17.97 -15.00
CA PRO A 314 6.57 19.27 -15.04
C PRO A 314 5.78 20.43 -14.44
N GLN A 315 4.48 20.26 -14.18
CA GLN A 315 3.61 21.27 -13.58
C GLN A 315 3.37 21.03 -12.08
N VAL A 316 4.02 20.02 -11.50
CA VAL A 316 3.78 19.56 -10.12
C VAL A 316 5.06 19.67 -9.32
N SER A 317 5.04 20.44 -8.22
CA SER A 317 6.04 20.33 -7.17
C SER A 317 5.68 19.15 -6.27
N PHE A 318 6.35 18.01 -6.45
CA PHE A 318 6.09 16.83 -5.61
C PHE A 318 6.62 17.03 -4.20
N ALA A 319 7.74 17.74 -4.02
CA ALA A 319 8.19 18.13 -2.70
C ALA A 319 7.16 19.06 -2.02
N GLY A 320 6.57 19.99 -2.77
CA GLY A 320 5.46 20.83 -2.30
C GLY A 320 4.26 20.01 -1.84
N VAL A 321 3.84 19.02 -2.63
CA VAL A 321 2.74 18.09 -2.27
C VAL A 321 3.09 17.29 -1.01
N ALA A 322 4.29 16.71 -0.94
CA ALA A 322 4.74 15.94 0.22
C ALA A 322 4.80 16.80 1.49
N ALA A 323 5.37 18.00 1.41
CA ALA A 323 5.39 18.97 2.50
C ALA A 323 3.98 19.32 2.99
N ALA A 324 3.06 19.65 2.07
CA ALA A 324 1.67 19.96 2.39
C ALA A 324 0.91 18.77 3.00
N CYS A 325 1.34 17.55 2.71
CA CYS A 325 0.76 16.33 3.26
C CYS A 325 1.35 15.92 4.62
N GLY A 326 2.38 16.60 5.13
CA GLY A 326 2.96 16.34 6.46
C GLY A 326 4.13 15.34 6.46
N TYR A 327 4.83 15.18 5.34
CA TYR A 327 6.12 14.47 5.35
C TYR A 327 7.14 15.18 6.24
N ALA A 328 7.99 14.42 6.91
CA ALA A 328 8.99 14.96 7.83
C ALA A 328 10.15 15.66 7.11
N SER A 329 10.36 15.32 5.84
CA SER A 329 11.27 16.00 4.92
C SER A 329 10.73 15.87 3.50
N ALA A 330 10.84 16.94 2.73
CA ALA A 330 10.45 16.97 1.32
C ALA A 330 11.44 17.80 0.50
N VAL A 331 12.19 17.13 -0.37
CA VAL A 331 13.23 17.74 -1.20
C VAL A 331 13.01 17.34 -2.66
N GLU A 332 13.22 18.27 -3.58
CA GLU A 332 13.29 17.97 -5.01
C GLU A 332 14.47 18.67 -5.68
N GLY A 333 14.99 18.06 -6.74
CA GLY A 333 16.05 18.65 -7.54
C GLY A 333 16.45 17.79 -8.73
N ASP A 334 17.56 18.14 -9.35
CA ASP A 334 18.10 17.55 -10.58
C ASP A 334 19.50 16.91 -10.41
N ASP A 335 19.94 16.74 -9.16
CA ASP A 335 21.21 16.12 -8.79
C ASP A 335 20.99 14.77 -8.10
N VAL A 336 21.67 13.73 -8.55
CA VAL A 336 21.53 12.38 -7.98
C VAL A 336 22.09 12.29 -6.54
N GLY A 337 22.97 13.22 -6.15
CA GLY A 337 23.51 13.34 -4.79
C GLY A 337 22.45 13.63 -3.73
N LEU A 338 21.24 14.06 -4.11
CA LEU A 338 20.11 14.18 -3.19
C LEU A 338 19.73 12.85 -2.54
N ILE A 339 19.99 11.72 -3.21
CA ILE A 339 19.82 10.39 -2.63
C ILE A 339 20.85 10.18 -1.52
N ASP A 340 22.11 10.54 -1.75
CA ASP A 340 23.17 10.44 -0.73
C ASP A 340 22.84 11.33 0.48
N GLU A 341 22.40 12.57 0.26
CA GLU A 341 21.98 13.50 1.32
C GLU A 341 20.81 12.95 2.14
N LEU A 342 19.82 12.34 1.48
CA LEU A 342 18.65 11.76 2.13
C LEU A 342 19.04 10.62 3.08
N PHE A 343 19.95 9.72 2.67
CA PHE A 343 20.41 8.62 3.50
C PHE A 343 21.38 9.06 4.60
N ALA A 344 22.18 10.10 4.36
CA ALA A 344 23.06 10.68 5.38
C ALA A 344 22.31 11.54 6.42
N SER A 345 21.12 12.02 6.09
CA SER A 345 20.29 12.83 7.00
C SER A 345 19.78 12.00 8.18
N PRO A 346 19.61 12.61 9.37
CA PRO A 346 19.04 11.92 10.52
C PRO A 346 17.61 11.43 10.22
N LEU A 347 17.20 10.38 10.93
CA LEU A 347 15.80 9.98 10.95
C LEU A 347 14.97 11.07 11.65
N LEU A 348 13.80 11.35 11.09
CA LEU A 348 12.85 12.32 11.60
C LEU A 348 11.56 11.59 11.97
N ASP A 349 10.72 12.19 12.82
CA ASP A 349 9.38 11.67 13.08
C ASP A 349 8.49 11.84 11.85
N GLY A 350 8.54 10.85 10.96
CA GLY A 350 7.71 10.72 9.77
C GLY A 350 8.47 10.33 8.51
N PRO A 351 7.75 10.09 7.41
CA PRO A 351 8.37 9.64 6.17
C PRO A 351 9.20 10.77 5.57
N ARG A 352 10.27 10.39 4.89
CA ARG A 352 11.14 11.32 4.16
C ARG A 352 10.92 11.16 2.66
N PHE A 353 10.88 12.27 1.95
CA PHE A 353 10.64 12.34 0.52
C PHE A 353 11.79 13.00 -0.23
N VAL A 354 12.21 12.39 -1.33
CA VAL A 354 13.04 13.05 -2.35
C VAL A 354 12.46 12.80 -3.74
N ARG A 355 12.41 13.84 -4.56
CA ARG A 355 12.19 13.72 -6.01
C ARG A 355 13.47 14.08 -6.75
N VAL A 356 13.89 13.22 -7.66
CA VAL A 356 15.06 13.44 -8.53
C VAL A 356 14.56 13.51 -9.97
N ALA A 357 14.77 14.66 -10.62
CA ALA A 357 14.63 14.76 -12.08
C ALA A 357 15.66 13.83 -12.72
N ILE A 358 15.19 12.94 -13.60
CA ILE A 358 16.03 12.03 -14.34
C ILE A 358 15.78 12.17 -15.83
N ARG A 359 16.77 11.83 -16.66
CA ARG A 359 16.56 11.77 -18.11
C ARG A 359 15.66 10.60 -18.49
N ARG A 360 14.93 10.78 -19.59
CA ARG A 360 14.18 9.71 -20.25
C ARG A 360 15.11 8.65 -20.83
N GLY A 361 14.55 7.45 -20.99
CA GLY A 361 15.21 6.33 -21.65
C GLY A 361 15.52 5.18 -20.69
N THR A 362 16.05 4.12 -21.27
CA THR A 362 16.42 2.90 -20.55
C THR A 362 17.56 2.21 -21.31
N PRO A 363 18.41 1.41 -20.65
CA PRO A 363 19.47 0.67 -21.33
C PRO A 363 18.94 -0.29 -22.39
N ASP A 364 19.66 -0.42 -23.51
CA ASP A 364 19.36 -1.40 -24.54
C ASP A 364 19.42 -2.82 -23.97
N GLY A 365 18.47 -3.67 -24.36
CA GLY A 365 18.44 -5.06 -23.92
C GLY A 365 18.11 -5.27 -22.45
N LEU A 366 17.53 -4.27 -21.76
CA LEU A 366 17.14 -4.37 -20.35
C LEU A 366 16.37 -5.68 -20.08
N PRO A 367 16.84 -6.58 -19.19
CA PRO A 367 16.14 -7.83 -18.93
C PRO A 367 14.79 -7.60 -18.23
N ARG A 368 13.97 -8.64 -18.22
CA ARG A 368 12.84 -8.76 -17.31
C ARG A 368 13.27 -9.66 -16.13
N PRO A 369 12.78 -9.41 -14.90
CA PRO A 369 12.97 -10.35 -13.81
C PRO A 369 12.57 -11.77 -14.21
N THR A 370 13.47 -12.73 -14.04
CA THR A 370 13.18 -14.15 -14.29
C THR A 370 12.45 -14.79 -13.12
N ILE A 371 12.60 -14.21 -11.92
CA ILE A 371 11.86 -14.59 -10.72
C ILE A 371 10.39 -14.18 -10.84
N THR A 372 9.48 -15.09 -10.50
CA THR A 372 8.04 -14.82 -10.58
C THR A 372 7.58 -13.90 -9.44
N PRO A 373 6.45 -13.17 -9.58
CA PRO A 373 5.92 -12.33 -8.51
C PRO A 373 5.65 -13.06 -7.18
N PRO A 374 5.07 -14.28 -7.16
CA PRO A 374 4.96 -15.06 -5.93
C PRO A 374 6.31 -15.46 -5.32
N ASP A 375 7.31 -15.78 -6.16
CA ASP A 375 8.63 -16.21 -5.70
C ASP A 375 9.44 -15.05 -5.12
N VAL A 376 9.40 -13.85 -5.75
CA VAL A 376 10.08 -12.66 -5.21
C VAL A 376 9.48 -12.22 -3.89
N LYS A 377 8.14 -12.28 -3.75
CA LYS A 377 7.48 -12.06 -2.46
C LYS A 377 7.96 -13.08 -1.43
N THR A 378 7.95 -14.37 -1.77
CA THR A 378 8.34 -15.45 -0.84
C THR A 378 9.81 -15.33 -0.42
N ARG A 379 10.70 -14.98 -1.36
CA ARG A 379 12.10 -14.68 -1.08
C ARG A 379 12.23 -13.54 -0.08
N LEU A 380 11.53 -12.44 -0.32
CA LEU A 380 11.57 -11.28 0.57
C LEU A 380 11.04 -11.61 1.96
N MET A 381 9.88 -12.28 2.06
CA MET A 381 9.30 -12.72 3.35
C MET A 381 10.28 -13.59 4.14
N ARG A 382 10.95 -14.54 3.48
CA ARG A 382 11.96 -15.40 4.12
C ARG A 382 13.15 -14.57 4.61
N HIS A 383 13.66 -13.66 3.79
CA HIS A 383 14.77 -12.79 4.14
C HIS A 383 14.47 -11.96 5.38
N ILE A 384 13.35 -11.25 5.38
CA ILE A 384 12.97 -10.37 6.49
C ILE A 384 12.57 -11.14 7.75
N ALA A 385 12.16 -12.42 7.66
CA ALA A 385 11.91 -13.25 8.84
C ALA A 385 13.21 -13.61 9.59
N THR A 386 14.32 -13.82 8.86
CA THR A 386 15.62 -14.20 9.45
C THR A 386 16.42 -13.02 10.02
N ALA A 387 16.17 -11.81 9.55
CA ALA A 387 16.85 -10.61 10.04
C ALA A 387 16.53 -10.33 11.53
N GLY A 388 15.31 -10.60 11.98
CA GLY A 388 14.87 -10.34 13.35
C GLY A 388 15.42 -11.31 14.42
N THR A 389 16.02 -12.44 14.02
CA THR A 389 16.57 -13.42 14.98
C THR A 389 18.02 -13.15 15.39
N ASN A 390 18.73 -12.25 14.69
CA ASN A 390 20.17 -12.03 14.91
C ASN A 390 20.50 -10.94 15.94
N GLU A 391 19.52 -10.21 16.47
CA GLU A 391 19.75 -9.20 17.52
C GLU A 391 19.71 -9.76 18.96
N GLY A 392 19.40 -11.04 19.14
CA GLY A 392 19.43 -11.70 20.46
C GLY A 392 20.77 -12.36 20.82
N ALA A 393 21.80 -12.22 19.99
CA ALA A 393 23.08 -12.91 20.15
C ALA A 393 24.28 -12.00 19.86
N ARG A 394 24.38 -10.86 20.54
CA ARG A 394 25.65 -10.14 20.75
C ARG A 394 25.70 -9.48 22.12
#